data_AF-A0A3P7K2N5-F1
#
_entry.id   AF-A0A3P7K2N5-F1
#
_cell.length_a   1.000
_cell.length_b   1.000
_cell.length_c   1.000
_cell.angle_alpha   90.00
_cell.angle_beta   90.00
_cell.angle_gamma   90.00
#
_symmetry.space_group_name_H-M   'P 1'
#
loop_
_entity.id
_entity.type
_entity.pdbx_description
1 polymer ?
#
loop_
_entity_poly.entity_id
_entity_poly.type
_entity_poly.pdbx_seq_one_letter_code
_entity_poly.pdbx_strand_id
1 'polypeptide(L)'
;KMISLTVLNIFLSIVTASAEFYSSLASLKAIIGAERDIPVMIHGYVERELGKLDYLKRFAQEIQERDDEAIRNGEEAIKHPINAFLLIKGMVTDWNKVVKIMLSNSADDVIQNMTHQRIVKRISYPTEEDLSGAVFGLLRLQDTYQINTKDIADGKLLNSQMRKVALTG
;
A
#
# COMPACT_ATOMS: atom_id res chain seq x y z
N LYS A 1 -25.64 41.27 -32.35
CA LYS A 1 -24.99 41.14 -31.03
C LYS A 1 -25.44 39.89 -30.25
N MET A 2 -26.73 39.60 -30.10
CA MET A 2 -27.21 38.37 -29.40
C MET A 2 -26.72 37.05 -30.01
N ILE A 3 -26.75 36.89 -31.34
CA ILE A 3 -26.35 35.64 -32.02
C ILE A 3 -24.85 35.32 -31.80
N SER A 4 -24.01 36.34 -31.76
CA SER A 4 -22.57 36.19 -31.50
C SER A 4 -22.28 35.78 -30.05
N LEU A 5 -23.12 36.21 -29.09
CA LEU A 5 -23.00 35.82 -27.68
C LEU A 5 -23.45 34.37 -27.44
N THR A 6 -24.50 33.92 -28.13
CA THR A 6 -24.94 32.52 -28.08
C THR A 6 -23.94 31.56 -28.72
N VAL A 7 -23.34 31.93 -29.86
CA VAL A 7 -22.30 31.11 -30.50
C VAL A 7 -21.05 31.04 -29.62
N LEU A 8 -20.67 32.15 -28.97
CA LEU A 8 -19.56 32.16 -28.01
C LEU A 8 -19.84 31.28 -26.78
N ASN A 9 -21.06 31.31 -26.24
CA ASN A 9 -21.44 30.44 -25.11
C ASN A 9 -21.45 28.96 -25.48
N ILE A 10 -21.93 28.60 -26.68
CA ILE A 10 -21.90 27.23 -27.19
C ILE A 10 -20.45 26.78 -27.35
N PHE A 11 -19.59 27.63 -27.94
CA PHE A 11 -18.16 27.33 -28.09
C PHE A 11 -17.49 27.12 -26.73
N LEU A 12 -17.77 27.99 -25.74
CA LEU A 12 -17.24 27.86 -24.38
C LEU A 12 -17.67 26.54 -23.73
N SER A 13 -18.94 26.14 -23.91
CA SER A 13 -19.50 24.90 -23.36
C SER A 13 -18.87 23.64 -23.97
N ILE A 14 -18.53 23.67 -25.26
CA ILE A 14 -17.84 22.57 -25.94
C ILE A 14 -16.39 22.46 -25.44
N VAL A 15 -15.72 23.60 -25.23
CA VAL A 15 -14.35 23.62 -24.70
C VAL A 15 -14.31 23.10 -23.27
N THR A 16 -15.26 23.49 -22.40
CA THR A 16 -15.32 22.98 -21.02
C THR A 16 -15.61 21.48 -20.98
N ALA A 17 -16.59 21.00 -21.75
CA ALA A 17 -16.92 19.57 -21.81
C ALA A 17 -15.74 18.72 -22.32
N SER A 18 -14.98 19.24 -23.29
CA SER A 18 -13.77 18.58 -23.79
C SER A 18 -12.68 18.55 -22.72
N ALA A 19 -12.45 19.66 -22.01
CA ALA A 19 -11.47 19.73 -20.94
C ALA A 19 -11.80 18.77 -19.77
N GLU A 20 -13.06 18.66 -19.38
CA GLU A 20 -13.56 17.71 -18.39
C GLU A 20 -13.32 16.26 -18.83
N PHE A 21 -13.59 15.93 -20.09
CA PHE A 21 -13.31 14.60 -20.64
C PHE A 21 -11.82 14.26 -20.58
N TYR A 22 -10.94 15.14 -21.06
CA TYR A 22 -9.49 14.90 -21.01
C TYR A 22 -8.95 14.81 -19.58
N SER A 23 -9.50 15.63 -18.67
CA SER A 23 -9.20 15.55 -17.23
C SER A 23 -9.59 14.20 -16.65
N SER A 24 -10.82 13.72 -16.91
CA SER A 24 -11.29 12.41 -16.44
C SER A 24 -10.44 11.24 -16.97
N LEU A 25 -10.00 11.31 -18.23
CA LEU A 25 -9.12 10.31 -18.83
C LEU A 25 -7.72 10.32 -18.20
N ALA A 26 -7.19 11.51 -17.88
CA ALA A 26 -5.94 11.65 -17.16
C ALA A 26 -6.05 11.07 -15.74
N SER A 27 -7.17 11.31 -15.04
CA SER A 27 -7.46 10.72 -13.73
C SER A 27 -7.53 9.20 -13.79
N LEU A 28 -8.22 8.61 -14.78
CA LEU A 28 -8.28 7.15 -14.95
C LEU A 28 -6.90 6.53 -15.22
N LYS A 29 -6.06 7.20 -16.02
CA LYS A 29 -4.67 6.76 -16.24
C LYS A 29 -3.83 6.85 -14.96
N ALA A 30 -4.07 7.88 -14.14
CA ALA A 30 -3.42 8.02 -12.84
C ALA A 30 -3.83 6.90 -11.88
N ILE A 31 -5.10 6.47 -11.88
CA ILE A 31 -5.61 5.35 -11.07
C ILE A 31 -4.90 4.04 -11.44
N ILE A 32 -4.74 3.75 -12.72
CA ILE A 32 -3.98 2.55 -13.18
C ILE A 32 -2.52 2.63 -12.73
N GLY A 33 -1.94 3.83 -12.72
CA GLY A 33 -0.61 4.05 -12.15
C GLY A 33 -0.55 3.79 -10.64
N ALA A 34 -1.56 4.25 -9.91
CA ALA A 34 -1.68 4.11 -8.46
C ALA A 34 -1.84 2.64 -8.02
N GLU A 35 -2.60 1.85 -8.77
CA GLU A 35 -2.78 0.42 -8.49
C GLU A 35 -1.45 -0.34 -8.51
N ARG A 36 -0.51 0.03 -9.39
CA ARG A 36 0.82 -0.59 -9.49
C ARG A 36 1.71 -0.33 -8.28
N ASP A 37 1.42 0.71 -7.49
CA ASP A 37 2.19 1.01 -6.28
C ASP A 37 1.79 0.10 -5.10
N ILE A 38 0.58 -0.50 -5.12
CA ILE A 38 0.09 -1.36 -4.03
C ILE A 38 0.98 -2.60 -3.85
N PRO A 39 1.28 -3.41 -4.90
CA PRO A 39 2.19 -4.53 -4.76
C PRO A 39 3.59 -4.11 -4.30
N VAL A 40 4.09 -2.97 -4.80
CA VAL A 40 5.41 -2.46 -4.41
C VAL A 40 5.45 -2.12 -2.91
N MET A 41 4.37 -1.53 -2.37
CA MET A 41 4.26 -1.23 -0.94
C MET A 41 4.27 -2.50 -0.11
N ILE A 42 3.46 -3.49 -0.51
CA ILE A 42 3.37 -4.79 0.16
C ILE A 42 4.74 -5.48 0.14
N HIS A 43 5.40 -5.55 -1.02
CA HIS A 43 6.71 -6.17 -1.14
C HIS A 43 7.75 -5.45 -0.27
N GLY A 44 7.79 -4.12 -0.28
CA GLY A 44 8.72 -3.36 0.54
C GLY A 44 8.52 -3.55 2.04
N TYR A 45 7.27 -3.67 2.49
CA TYR A 45 6.95 -4.01 3.88
C TYR A 45 7.37 -5.43 4.25
N VAL A 46 6.98 -6.41 3.44
CA VAL A 46 7.29 -7.82 3.66
C VAL A 46 8.80 -8.04 3.69
N GLU A 47 9.56 -7.44 2.76
CA GLU A 47 11.02 -7.57 2.72
C GLU A 47 11.69 -7.04 3.99
N ARG A 48 11.23 -5.89 4.51
CA ARG A 48 11.75 -5.35 5.78
C ARG A 48 11.44 -6.23 6.97
N GLU A 49 10.21 -6.74 7.06
CA GLU A 49 9.80 -7.64 8.13
C GLU A 49 10.55 -8.98 8.06
N LEU A 50 10.75 -9.53 6.86
CA LEU A 50 11.57 -10.74 6.68
C LEU A 50 13.03 -10.52 7.10
N GLY A 51 13.63 -9.37 6.78
CA GLY A 51 14.98 -9.02 7.25
C GLY A 51 15.07 -8.96 8.77
N LYS A 52 14.04 -8.43 9.44
CA LYS A 52 13.94 -8.39 10.90
C LYS A 52 13.82 -9.80 11.50
N LEU A 53 13.00 -10.66 10.90
CA LEU A 53 12.86 -12.06 11.33
C LEU A 53 14.14 -12.86 11.13
N ASP A 54 14.84 -12.66 10.02
CA ASP A 54 16.13 -13.29 9.74
C ASP A 54 17.20 -12.85 10.75
N TYR A 55 17.23 -11.57 11.10
CA TYR A 55 18.07 -11.06 12.19
C TYR A 55 17.77 -11.75 13.52
N LEU A 56 16.50 -11.82 13.93
CA LEU A 56 16.09 -12.48 15.17
C LEU A 56 16.47 -13.97 15.19
N LYS A 57 16.36 -14.65 14.05
CA LYS A 57 16.74 -16.06 13.91
C LYS A 57 18.24 -16.25 14.15
N ARG A 58 19.10 -15.45 13.51
CA ARG A 58 20.55 -15.49 13.75
C ARG A 58 20.90 -15.15 15.20
N PHE A 59 20.26 -14.12 15.75
CA PHE A 59 20.51 -13.70 17.12
C PHE A 59 20.12 -14.77 18.15
N ALA A 60 19.05 -15.51 17.90
CA ALA A 60 18.68 -16.66 18.73
C ALA A 60 19.74 -17.77 18.69
N GLN A 61 20.32 -18.05 17.51
CA GLN A 61 21.41 -19.02 17.38
C GLN A 61 22.67 -18.57 18.14
N GLU A 62 23.05 -17.28 18.03
CA GLU A 62 24.19 -16.71 18.77
C GLU A 62 24.03 -16.80 20.30
N ILE A 63 22.80 -16.59 20.82
CA ILE A 63 22.51 -16.78 22.24
C ILE A 63 22.65 -18.25 22.62
N GLN A 64 22.09 -19.15 21.81
CA GLN A 64 22.14 -20.59 22.09
C GLN A 64 23.58 -21.13 22.12
N GLU A 65 24.42 -20.73 21.17
CA GLU A 65 25.84 -21.15 21.14
C GLU A 65 26.62 -20.67 22.37
N ARG A 66 26.34 -19.44 22.82
CA ARG A 66 26.95 -18.84 24.01
C ARG A 66 26.45 -19.49 25.30
N ASP A 67 25.17 -19.83 25.38
CA ASP A 67 24.61 -20.58 26.50
C ASP A 67 25.22 -21.99 26.57
N ASP A 68 25.35 -22.68 25.43
CA ASP A 68 26.01 -23.98 25.37
C ASP A 68 27.49 -23.89 25.79
N GLU A 69 28.20 -22.83 25.43
CA GLU A 69 29.57 -22.58 25.89
C GLU A 69 29.65 -22.32 27.40
N ALA A 70 28.74 -21.51 27.94
CA ALA A 70 28.66 -21.24 29.37
C ALA A 70 28.38 -22.53 30.17
N ILE A 71 27.50 -23.40 29.67
CA ILE A 71 27.22 -24.71 30.28
C ILE A 71 28.47 -25.60 30.25
N ARG A 72 29.20 -25.65 29.13
CA ARG A 72 30.46 -26.43 29.01
C ARG A 72 31.56 -25.95 29.95
N ASN A 73 31.66 -24.64 30.18
CA ASN A 73 32.64 -24.03 31.07
C ASN A 73 32.32 -24.24 32.57
N GLY A 74 31.13 -24.77 32.90
CA GLY A 74 30.79 -25.35 34.19
C GLY A 74 30.26 -24.38 35.26
N GLU A 75 29.50 -24.91 36.22
CA GLU A 75 28.93 -24.17 37.36
C GLU A 75 29.97 -23.41 38.21
N GLU A 76 31.22 -23.87 38.24
CA GLU A 76 32.33 -23.21 38.94
C GLU A 76 32.54 -21.76 38.47
N ALA A 77 32.39 -21.49 37.16
CA ALA A 77 32.53 -20.14 36.64
C ALA A 77 31.42 -19.20 37.15
N ILE A 78 30.23 -19.72 37.43
CA ILE A 78 29.06 -18.94 37.90
C ILE A 78 29.13 -18.67 39.41
N LYS A 79 29.83 -19.50 40.19
CA LYS A 79 30.06 -19.25 41.62
C LYS A 79 30.85 -17.96 41.89
N HIS A 80 31.59 -17.47 40.90
CA HIS A 80 32.30 -16.20 41.00
C HIS A 80 31.33 -15.02 40.80
N PRO A 81 31.15 -14.12 41.80
CA PRO A 81 30.14 -13.05 41.74
C PRO A 81 30.23 -12.12 40.52
N ILE A 82 31.44 -11.87 40.01
CA ILE A 82 31.64 -11.04 38.80
C ILE A 82 31.07 -11.74 37.56
N ASN A 83 31.25 -13.05 37.43
CA ASN A 83 30.78 -13.81 36.27
C ASN A 83 29.26 -13.93 36.29
N ALA A 84 28.67 -14.18 37.47
CA ALA A 84 27.22 -14.16 37.65
C ALA A 84 26.63 -12.79 37.28
N PHE A 85 27.25 -11.70 37.70
CA PHE A 85 26.84 -10.34 37.32
C PHE A 85 26.89 -10.13 35.80
N LEU A 86 27.97 -10.54 35.13
CA LEU A 86 28.10 -10.40 33.68
C LEU A 86 27.04 -11.21 32.92
N LEU A 87 26.72 -12.42 33.38
CA LEU A 87 25.66 -13.26 32.84
C LEU A 87 24.29 -12.55 32.93
N ILE A 88 23.92 -12.10 34.13
CA ILE A 88 22.64 -11.40 34.35
C ILE A 88 22.56 -10.13 33.50
N LYS A 89 23.64 -9.34 33.46
CA LYS A 89 23.71 -8.13 32.62
C LYS A 89 23.52 -8.47 31.13
N GLY A 90 24.16 -9.53 30.66
CA GLY A 90 24.02 -10.04 29.30
C GLY A 90 22.57 -10.41 28.98
N MET A 91 21.95 -11.23 29.81
CA MET A 91 20.55 -11.65 29.65
C MET A 91 19.59 -10.46 29.60
N VAL A 92 19.73 -9.49 30.52
CA VAL A 92 18.89 -8.28 30.54
C VAL A 92 19.09 -7.46 29.25
N THR A 93 20.33 -7.34 28.78
CA THR A 93 20.65 -6.59 27.56
C THR A 93 20.06 -7.27 26.33
N ASP A 94 20.26 -8.57 26.19
CA ASP A 94 19.78 -9.37 25.06
C ASP A 94 18.25 -9.40 25.01
N TRP A 95 17.61 -9.61 26.17
CA TRP A 95 16.15 -9.57 26.30
C TRP A 95 15.57 -8.23 25.85
N ASN A 96 16.10 -7.12 26.40
CA ASN A 96 15.65 -5.78 26.04
C ASN A 96 15.82 -5.50 24.54
N LYS A 97 16.91 -5.99 23.94
CA LYS A 97 17.17 -5.86 22.50
C LYS A 97 16.15 -6.63 21.67
N VAL A 98 15.85 -7.88 22.02
CA VAL A 98 14.84 -8.70 21.33
C VAL A 98 13.47 -8.03 21.40
N VAL A 99 13.04 -7.63 22.59
CA VAL A 99 11.75 -6.96 22.80
C VAL A 99 11.66 -5.68 21.97
N LYS A 100 12.72 -4.86 21.96
CA LYS A 100 12.76 -3.63 21.17
C LYS A 100 12.59 -3.89 19.67
N ILE A 101 13.22 -4.95 19.14
CA ILE A 101 13.12 -5.31 17.72
C ILE A 101 11.73 -5.87 17.41
N MET A 102 11.19 -6.75 18.25
CA MET A 102 9.85 -7.32 18.05
C MET A 102 8.75 -6.25 18.09
N LEU A 103 8.91 -5.23 18.95
CA LEU A 103 7.99 -4.11 19.05
C LEU A 103 8.20 -3.03 17.99
N SER A 104 9.32 -3.04 17.24
CA SER A 104 9.55 -2.01 16.22
C SER A 104 8.68 -2.27 15.00
N ASN A 105 7.84 -1.30 14.66
CA ASN A 105 7.02 -1.31 13.46
C ASN A 105 7.81 -0.72 12.28
N SER A 106 7.99 -1.49 11.20
CA SER A 106 8.61 -1.00 9.97
C SER A 106 7.59 -0.41 8.97
N ALA A 107 6.29 -0.53 9.26
CA ALA A 107 5.23 -0.06 8.37
C ALA A 107 5.27 1.45 8.18
N ASP A 108 5.54 2.23 9.23
CA ASP A 108 5.54 3.70 9.16
C ASP A 108 6.58 4.21 8.15
N ASP A 109 7.79 3.65 8.16
CA ASP A 109 8.85 4.01 7.19
C ASP A 109 8.45 3.68 5.75
N VAL A 110 7.82 2.51 5.54
CA VAL A 110 7.38 2.08 4.20
C VAL A 110 6.25 2.97 3.71
N ILE A 111 5.27 3.26 4.57
CA ILE A 111 4.14 4.14 4.28
C ILE A 111 4.63 5.55 3.98
N GLN A 112 5.55 6.10 4.77
CA GLN A 112 6.11 7.43 4.54
C GLN A 112 6.88 7.52 3.23
N ASN A 113 7.76 6.54 2.94
CA ASN A 113 8.49 6.51 1.68
C ASN A 113 7.54 6.43 0.48
N MET A 114 6.51 5.58 0.55
CA MET A 114 5.51 5.48 -0.51
C MET A 114 4.68 6.75 -0.65
N THR A 115 4.27 7.37 0.46
CA THR A 115 3.56 8.65 0.47
C THR A 115 4.39 9.75 -0.19
N HIS A 116 5.69 9.80 0.12
CA HIS A 116 6.60 10.74 -0.53
C HIS A 116 6.73 10.47 -2.04
N GLN A 117 6.90 9.21 -2.46
CA GLN A 117 6.94 8.86 -3.88
C GLN A 117 5.66 9.22 -4.62
N ARG A 118 4.49 9.05 -3.98
CA ARG A 118 3.19 9.46 -4.54
C ARG A 118 3.13 10.97 -4.79
N ILE A 119 3.55 11.78 -3.80
CA ILE A 119 3.59 13.24 -3.91
C ILE A 119 4.51 13.67 -5.06
N VAL A 120 5.71 13.08 -5.14
CA VAL A 120 6.69 13.38 -6.21
C VAL A 120 6.14 13.01 -7.60
N LYS A 121 5.48 11.85 -7.72
CA LYS A 121 4.90 11.37 -8.99
C LYS A 121 3.54 11.99 -9.32
N ARG A 122 2.98 12.85 -8.44
CA ARG A 122 1.62 13.42 -8.56
C ARG A 122 0.54 12.36 -8.78
N ILE A 123 0.68 11.21 -8.13
CA ILE A 123 -0.30 10.14 -8.21
C ILE A 123 -1.38 10.40 -7.16
N SER A 124 -2.62 10.63 -7.61
CA SER A 124 -3.79 10.70 -6.73
C SER A 124 -4.47 9.34 -6.68
N TYR A 125 -4.71 8.82 -5.49
CA TYR A 125 -5.57 7.65 -5.32
C TYR A 125 -7.04 8.09 -5.40
N PRO A 126 -7.91 7.23 -5.94
CA PRO A 126 -9.34 7.51 -5.93
C PRO A 126 -9.83 7.56 -4.47
N THR A 127 -10.76 8.46 -4.24
CA THR A 127 -11.43 8.66 -2.96
C THR A 127 -12.80 7.98 -2.95
N GLU A 128 -13.44 7.97 -1.79
CA GLU A 128 -14.85 7.55 -1.64
C GLU A 128 -15.80 8.35 -2.57
N GLU A 129 -15.48 9.62 -2.84
CA GLU A 129 -16.24 10.48 -3.75
C GLU A 129 -16.11 10.01 -5.20
N ASP A 130 -14.88 9.68 -5.65
CA ASP A 130 -14.63 9.16 -6.99
C ASP A 130 -15.37 7.83 -7.21
N LEU A 131 -15.39 6.97 -6.19
CA LEU A 131 -16.14 5.71 -6.22
C LEU A 131 -17.65 5.96 -6.33
N SER A 132 -18.19 6.84 -5.49
CA SER A 132 -19.61 7.21 -5.52
C SER A 132 -20.00 7.80 -6.88
N GLY A 133 -19.18 8.68 -7.43
CA GLY A 133 -19.37 9.27 -8.76
C GLY A 133 -19.39 8.21 -9.87
N ALA A 134 -18.48 7.22 -9.81
CA ALA A 134 -18.47 6.10 -10.75
C ALA A 134 -19.74 5.24 -10.65
N VAL A 135 -20.22 4.96 -9.43
CA VAL A 135 -21.47 4.23 -9.19
C VAL A 135 -22.67 4.98 -9.75
N PHE A 136 -22.80 6.29 -9.50
CA PHE A 136 -23.87 7.10 -10.08
C PHE A 136 -23.80 7.14 -11.61
N GLY A 137 -22.59 7.19 -12.19
CA GLY A 137 -22.39 7.10 -13.62
C GLY A 137 -22.93 5.79 -14.21
N LEU A 138 -22.65 4.66 -13.56
CA LEU A 138 -23.15 3.34 -13.95
C LEU A 138 -24.68 3.26 -13.83
N LEU A 139 -25.26 3.72 -12.71
CA LEU A 139 -26.71 3.76 -12.52
C LEU A 139 -27.39 4.61 -13.60
N ARG A 140 -26.80 5.75 -13.96
CA ARG A 140 -27.34 6.60 -15.04
C ARG A 140 -27.33 5.87 -16.39
N LEU A 141 -26.27 5.13 -16.71
CA LEU A 141 -26.21 4.33 -17.94
C LEU A 141 -27.29 3.23 -17.92
N GLN A 142 -27.45 2.55 -16.79
CA GLN A 142 -28.49 1.56 -16.59
C GLN A 142 -29.88 2.15 -16.85
N ASP A 143 -30.21 3.29 -16.23
CA ASP A 143 -31.52 3.93 -16.36
C ASP A 143 -31.77 4.45 -17.78
N THR A 144 -30.76 5.07 -18.41
CA THR A 144 -30.88 5.69 -19.74
C THR A 144 -31.05 4.64 -20.84
N TYR A 145 -30.33 3.52 -20.74
CA TYR A 145 -30.28 2.50 -21.79
C TYR A 145 -30.97 1.18 -21.41
N GLN A 146 -31.65 1.14 -20.26
CA GLN A 146 -32.36 -0.03 -19.73
C GLN A 146 -31.49 -1.30 -19.72
N ILE A 147 -30.22 -1.16 -19.35
CA ILE A 147 -29.26 -2.26 -19.36
C ILE A 147 -29.59 -3.22 -18.22
N ASN A 148 -29.58 -4.53 -18.50
CA ASN A 148 -29.79 -5.54 -17.47
C ASN A 148 -28.64 -5.51 -16.44
N THR A 149 -28.97 -5.50 -15.15
CA THR A 149 -27.99 -5.51 -14.06
C THR A 149 -27.04 -6.71 -14.14
N LYS A 150 -27.53 -7.86 -14.62
CA LYS A 150 -26.71 -9.05 -14.87
C LYS A 150 -25.68 -8.83 -15.97
N ASP A 151 -26.04 -8.11 -17.03
CA ASP A 151 -25.12 -7.78 -18.11
C ASP A 151 -24.04 -6.79 -17.64
N ILE A 152 -24.40 -5.81 -16.80
CA ILE A 152 -23.44 -4.89 -16.17
C ILE A 152 -22.44 -5.66 -15.29
N ALA A 153 -22.92 -6.56 -14.43
CA ALA A 153 -22.06 -7.37 -13.56
C ALA A 153 -21.11 -8.28 -14.36
N ASP A 154 -21.58 -8.78 -15.51
CA ASP A 154 -20.77 -9.57 -16.45
C ASP A 154 -19.80 -8.73 -17.31
N GLY A 155 -19.88 -7.39 -17.24
CA GLY A 155 -19.09 -6.46 -18.05
C GLY A 155 -19.54 -6.33 -19.51
N LYS A 156 -20.82 -6.60 -19.80
CA LYS A 156 -21.44 -6.53 -21.13
C LYS A 156 -22.30 -5.27 -21.23
N LEU A 157 -22.00 -4.39 -22.19
CA LEU A 157 -22.76 -3.14 -22.39
C LEU A 157 -23.12 -2.95 -23.87
N LEU A 158 -24.42 -2.91 -24.20
CA LEU A 158 -25.01 -2.42 -25.46
C LEU A 158 -24.33 -2.93 -26.77
N ASN A 159 -23.98 -4.21 -26.83
CA ASN A 159 -23.26 -4.90 -27.93
C ASN A 159 -21.74 -4.68 -27.98
N SER A 160 -21.15 -3.98 -27.01
CA SER A 160 -19.72 -3.95 -26.79
C SER A 160 -19.35 -4.91 -25.66
N GLN A 161 -18.41 -5.82 -25.94
CA GLN A 161 -17.78 -6.61 -24.90
C GLN A 161 -16.67 -5.73 -24.33
N MET A 162 -16.80 -5.27 -23.09
CA MET A 162 -15.69 -4.55 -22.47
C MET A 162 -14.48 -5.50 -22.47
N ARG A 163 -13.34 -5.04 -23.00
CA ARG A 163 -12.07 -5.69 -22.65
C ARG A 163 -11.97 -5.56 -21.14
N LYS A 164 -12.09 -6.69 -20.44
CA LYS A 164 -11.85 -6.75 -19.01
C LYS A 164 -10.44 -6.21 -18.79
N VAL A 165 -10.35 -4.96 -18.35
CA VAL A 165 -9.16 -4.51 -17.64
C VAL A 165 -9.26 -5.29 -16.35
N ALA A 166 -8.37 -6.26 -16.17
CA ALA A 166 -8.34 -7.08 -14.97
C ALA A 166 -7.94 -6.17 -13.80
N LEU A 167 -8.91 -5.44 -13.26
CA LEU A 167 -8.86 -4.88 -11.93
C LEU A 167 -9.37 -6.00 -11.03
N THR A 168 -8.46 -6.93 -10.74
CA THR A 168 -8.70 -8.03 -9.81
C THR A 168 -8.63 -7.50 -8.39
N GLY A 169 -9.73 -7.65 -7.65
CA GLY A 169 -9.84 -7.36 -6.22
C GLY A 169 -11.28 -7.12 -5.83
#